data_AF-A0AAV2Z9K4-F1
#
_entry.id   AF-A0AAV2Z9K4-F1
#
_cell.length_a   1.000
_cell.length_b   1.000
_cell.length_c   1.000
_cell.angle_alpha   90.00
_cell.angle_beta   90.00
_cell.angle_gamma   90.00
#
_symmetry.space_group_name_H-M   'P 1'
#
loop_
_entity.id
_entity.type
_entity.pdbx_description
1 polymer ?
#
loop_
_entity_poly.entity_id
_entity_poly.type
_entity_poly.pdbx_seq_one_letter_code
_entity_poly.pdbx_strand_id
1 'polypeptide(L)'
;MKPIRAVHARVQSDPPAECYAFNGEEGYPDLGPYVGGGIKENDPRAPYPNTYWFSFPNSCPTEPWSNKTTECRDSTRKGLCPIGMAPDGVTCTFAYDILGWVTIDDVVGITNESLAGGKYANFTEWCEANEENVEFAGDDKTGEMENGLDFWKDPKDEKANLARSMKVVQMYNDLVSGKFVSSMIDAETVAKFKPLPTPEEMAAKNPKCYESLKSCTGGCARKSYSQLCTRCTAGESGCEVADSSFSFPVLAKAETEKSEDELDFNSTIGSSSGSDSSSSSIGDDNPAPAPSAASSLQLVLASAVSVVVGALAF
;
A
#
# COMPACT_ATOMS: atom_id res chain seq x y z
N MET A 1 -14.90 36.38 -10.97
CA MET A 1 -13.56 35.75 -10.89
C MET A 1 -12.81 36.31 -9.69
N LYS A 2 -12.74 35.55 -8.59
CA LYS A 2 -11.89 35.89 -7.42
C LYS A 2 -10.51 35.26 -7.67
N PRO A 3 -9.41 35.99 -7.45
CA PRO A 3 -8.08 35.43 -7.63
C PRO A 3 -7.81 34.38 -6.55
N ILE A 4 -7.30 33.23 -6.99
CA ILE A 4 -6.75 32.17 -6.14
C ILE A 4 -5.59 32.80 -5.36
N ARG A 5 -5.72 32.86 -4.03
CA ARG A 5 -4.67 33.33 -3.13
C ARG A 5 -3.50 32.36 -3.25
N ALA A 6 -2.33 32.90 -3.60
CA ALA A 6 -1.07 32.19 -3.55
C ALA A 6 -0.90 31.48 -2.19
N VAL A 7 -0.59 30.19 -2.26
CA VAL A 7 -0.18 29.38 -1.12
C VAL A 7 1.03 30.07 -0.49
N HIS A 8 0.96 30.34 0.81
CA HIS A 8 2.08 30.83 1.60
C HIS A 8 3.32 29.96 1.30
N ALA A 9 4.41 30.59 0.91
CA ALA A 9 5.73 29.96 0.97
C ALA A 9 5.92 29.47 2.42
N ARG A 10 6.00 28.15 2.60
CA ARG A 10 6.39 27.60 3.90
C ARG A 10 7.79 28.16 4.21
N VAL A 11 7.94 28.74 5.38
CA VAL A 11 9.26 29.02 5.97
C VAL A 11 10.04 27.71 5.89
N GLN A 12 11.23 27.77 5.30
CA GLN A 12 12.14 26.64 5.20
C GLN A 12 12.62 26.34 6.63
N SER A 13 11.89 25.46 7.32
CA SER A 13 12.37 24.86 8.57
C SER A 13 13.40 23.81 8.19
N ASP A 14 14.49 23.75 8.96
CA ASP A 14 15.45 22.66 8.86
C ASP A 14 14.72 21.31 8.88
N PRO A 15 15.16 20.32 8.08
CA PRO A 15 14.55 19.01 8.10
C PRO A 15 14.69 18.36 9.50
N PRO A 16 13.78 17.44 9.87
CA PRO A 16 13.92 16.65 11.09
C PRO A 16 15.28 15.94 11.17
N ALA A 17 15.81 15.73 12.37
CA ALA A 17 17.14 15.15 12.61
C ALA A 17 17.34 13.80 11.91
N GLU A 18 16.27 13.01 11.81
CA GLU A 18 16.22 11.71 11.15
C GLU A 18 16.63 11.80 9.68
N CYS A 19 16.35 12.93 9.02
CA CYS A 19 16.67 13.13 7.61
C CYS A 19 18.18 13.21 7.38
N TYR A 20 18.94 13.74 8.34
CA TYR A 20 20.39 13.82 8.22
C TYR A 20 21.05 12.43 8.29
N ALA A 21 20.41 11.46 8.94
CA ALA A 21 20.90 10.08 8.99
C ALA A 21 20.79 9.32 7.64
N PHE A 22 20.09 9.86 6.65
CA PHE A 22 19.98 9.20 5.33
C PHE A 22 21.30 9.24 4.55
N ASN A 23 22.11 10.28 4.74
CA ASN A 23 23.41 10.44 4.07
C ASN A 23 24.57 10.73 5.04
N GLY A 24 24.34 10.62 6.36
CA GLY A 24 25.35 10.94 7.37
C GLY A 24 25.71 12.41 7.43
N GLU A 25 24.74 13.29 7.23
CA GLU A 25 24.91 14.74 7.28
C GLU A 25 25.05 15.22 8.73
N GLU A 26 25.73 16.34 8.97
CA GLU A 26 25.89 16.95 10.31
C GLU A 26 26.46 16.02 11.41
N GLY A 27 27.21 14.99 11.04
CA GLY A 27 27.79 14.02 11.97
C GLY A 27 26.80 12.93 12.43
N TYR A 28 25.59 12.89 11.88
CA TYR A 28 24.65 11.77 12.05
C TYR A 28 25.15 10.51 11.35
N PRO A 29 24.67 9.31 11.74
CA PRO A 29 25.10 8.07 11.10
C PRO A 29 24.66 7.98 9.63
N ASP A 30 25.53 7.49 8.75
CA ASP A 30 25.18 7.16 7.36
C ASP A 30 24.44 5.82 7.30
N LEU A 31 23.13 5.85 7.58
CA LEU A 31 22.28 4.66 7.52
C LEU A 31 21.87 4.31 6.08
N GLY A 32 21.87 5.30 5.18
CA GLY A 32 21.30 5.19 3.85
C GLY A 32 19.78 5.39 3.83
N PRO A 33 19.22 5.69 2.65
CA PRO A 33 17.78 5.91 2.49
C PRO A 33 17.01 4.59 2.58
N TYR A 34 16.01 4.49 3.47
CA TYR A 34 15.19 3.28 3.62
C TYR A 34 13.72 3.53 3.23
N VAL A 35 13.05 2.50 2.71
CA VAL A 35 11.62 2.58 2.41
C VAL A 35 10.85 2.63 3.72
N GLY A 36 10.14 3.75 3.94
CA GLY A 36 9.23 3.90 5.08
C GLY A 36 7.95 3.10 4.84
N GLY A 37 7.34 2.61 5.92
CA GLY A 37 6.08 1.87 5.87
C GLY A 37 5.16 2.30 7.00
N GLY A 38 3.87 2.46 6.70
CA GLY A 38 2.82 2.75 7.67
C GLY A 38 1.61 1.84 7.46
N ILE A 39 1.04 1.34 8.56
CA ILE A 39 -0.16 0.50 8.53
C ILE A 39 -1.39 1.39 8.34
N LYS A 40 -2.33 0.98 7.49
CA LYS A 40 -3.60 1.69 7.24
C LYS A 40 -4.85 0.92 7.61
N GLU A 41 -4.67 -0.23 8.25
CA GLU A 41 -5.74 -1.09 8.74
C GLU A 41 -6.72 -0.33 9.65
N ASN A 42 -6.21 0.51 10.55
CA ASN A 42 -7.01 1.18 11.57
C ASN A 42 -7.09 2.71 11.41
N ASP A 43 -6.78 3.28 10.23
CA ASP A 43 -6.79 4.74 10.05
C ASP A 43 -8.20 5.30 10.38
N PRO A 44 -8.35 6.21 11.35
CA PRO A 44 -9.66 6.61 11.89
C PRO A 44 -10.54 7.35 10.88
N ARG A 45 -9.96 7.78 9.74
CA ARG A 45 -10.68 8.46 8.66
C ARG A 45 -11.19 7.47 7.61
N ALA A 46 -10.42 6.41 7.34
CA ALA A 46 -10.77 5.36 6.39
C ALA A 46 -9.92 4.11 6.67
N PRO A 47 -10.42 3.14 7.44
CA PRO A 47 -9.68 1.94 7.78
C PRO A 47 -9.64 0.99 6.58
N TYR A 48 -8.44 0.69 6.07
CA TYR A 48 -8.22 -0.21 4.94
C TYR A 48 -7.47 -1.46 5.42
N PRO A 49 -8.20 -2.56 5.74
CA PRO A 49 -7.56 -3.79 6.20
C PRO A 49 -6.49 -4.31 5.26
N ASN A 50 -5.41 -4.86 5.82
CA ASN A 50 -4.27 -5.42 5.08
C ASN A 50 -3.59 -4.43 4.10
N THR A 51 -3.76 -3.12 4.31
CA THR A 51 -3.20 -2.08 3.43
C THR A 51 -2.08 -1.33 4.13
N TYR A 52 -1.05 -1.01 3.35
CA TYR A 52 0.17 -0.37 3.81
C TYR A 52 0.51 0.80 2.91
N TRP A 53 0.98 1.90 3.50
CA TRP A 53 1.53 3.03 2.77
C TRP A 53 3.03 2.96 2.82
N PHE A 54 3.66 2.98 1.66
CA PHE A 54 5.10 3.00 1.54
C PHE A 54 5.58 4.37 1.09
N SER A 55 6.60 4.87 1.77
CA SER A 55 7.30 6.11 1.42
C SER A 55 8.65 5.73 0.82
N PHE A 56 8.83 6.00 -0.47
CA PHE A 56 10.03 5.65 -1.21
C PHE A 56 10.96 6.87 -1.31
N PRO A 57 12.03 6.94 -0.48
CA PRO A 57 12.93 8.08 -0.51
C PRO A 57 13.70 8.11 -1.83
N ASN A 58 13.77 9.26 -2.49
CA ASN A 58 14.65 9.43 -3.65
C ASN A 58 15.89 10.25 -3.24
N SER A 59 16.77 10.54 -4.20
CA SER A 59 17.96 11.37 -3.99
C SER A 59 17.63 12.77 -3.45
N CYS A 60 18.58 13.36 -2.73
CA CYS A 60 18.57 14.71 -2.17
C CYS A 60 17.40 14.95 -1.17
N PRO A 61 17.17 14.05 -0.18
CA PRO A 61 15.95 14.04 0.63
C PRO A 61 15.74 15.29 1.50
N THR A 62 16.81 16.03 1.80
CA THR A 62 16.81 17.25 2.62
C THR A 62 16.37 18.50 1.85
N GLU A 63 16.25 18.44 0.51
CA GLU A 63 15.81 19.57 -0.31
C GLU A 63 14.35 19.46 -0.79
N PRO A 64 13.59 20.58 -0.78
CA PRO A 64 12.31 20.69 -1.46
C PRO A 64 12.42 20.34 -2.95
N TRP A 65 11.33 19.82 -3.54
CA TRP A 65 11.31 19.38 -4.94
C TRP A 65 11.85 20.42 -5.94
N SER A 66 11.48 21.69 -5.76
CA SER A 66 11.93 22.81 -6.61
C SER A 66 13.42 23.13 -6.51
N ASN A 67 14.08 22.71 -5.43
CA ASN A 67 15.45 23.07 -5.10
C ASN A 67 16.43 21.91 -5.30
N LYS A 68 15.94 20.69 -5.53
CA LYS A 68 16.80 19.55 -5.85
C LYS A 68 17.59 19.86 -7.13
N THR A 69 18.91 20.00 -7.02
CA THR A 69 19.83 20.17 -8.16
C THR A 69 20.38 18.83 -8.65
N THR A 70 21.12 18.80 -9.76
CA THR A 70 21.83 17.58 -10.19
C THR A 70 22.93 17.26 -9.19
N GLU A 71 23.66 18.28 -8.73
CA GLU A 71 24.78 18.14 -7.79
C GLU A 71 24.33 17.50 -6.47
N CYS A 72 23.21 17.94 -5.90
CA CYS A 72 22.68 17.35 -4.67
C CYS A 72 22.20 15.90 -4.88
N ARG A 73 21.61 15.60 -6.05
CA ARG A 73 21.17 14.23 -6.34
C ARG A 73 22.36 13.28 -6.50
N ASP A 74 23.45 13.76 -7.09
CA ASP A 74 24.67 13.00 -7.29
C ASP A 74 25.50 12.85 -6.01
N SER A 75 25.39 13.80 -5.08
CA SER A 75 26.10 13.77 -3.78
C SER A 75 25.39 12.95 -2.70
N THR A 76 24.16 12.47 -2.95
CA THR A 76 23.38 11.71 -1.96
C THR A 76 23.24 10.25 -2.35
N ARG A 77 23.12 9.36 -1.35
CA ARG A 77 22.87 7.95 -1.62
C ARG A 77 21.50 7.80 -2.28
N LYS A 78 21.43 6.87 -3.23
CA LYS A 78 20.24 6.66 -4.03
C LYS A 78 19.27 5.77 -3.25
N GLY A 79 18.00 6.16 -3.17
CA GLY A 79 16.97 5.18 -2.82
C GLY A 79 16.66 4.31 -4.03
N LEU A 80 16.26 4.93 -5.13
CA LEU A 80 15.90 4.24 -6.37
C LEU A 80 17.16 3.72 -7.10
N CYS A 81 17.17 2.42 -7.37
CA CYS A 81 18.16 1.78 -8.22
C CYS A 81 18.00 2.19 -9.69
N PRO A 82 19.09 2.18 -10.49
CA PRO A 82 18.97 2.28 -11.94
C PRO A 82 17.97 1.26 -12.48
N ILE A 83 17.17 1.66 -13.47
CA ILE A 83 16.13 0.80 -14.05
C ILE A 83 16.76 -0.51 -14.54
N GLY A 84 16.18 -1.65 -14.14
CA GLY A 84 16.67 -2.98 -14.45
C GLY A 84 17.74 -3.53 -13.49
N MET A 85 18.15 -2.77 -12.47
CA MET A 85 19.06 -3.24 -11.44
C MET A 85 18.30 -3.58 -10.15
N ALA A 86 18.62 -4.74 -9.56
CA ALA A 86 18.11 -5.13 -8.26
C ALA A 86 18.75 -4.28 -7.14
N PRO A 87 18.01 -3.99 -6.05
CA PRO A 87 18.58 -3.33 -4.88
C PRO A 87 19.62 -4.21 -4.19
N ASP A 88 20.71 -3.59 -3.76
CA ASP A 88 21.78 -4.21 -2.98
C ASP A 88 21.79 -3.73 -1.51
N GLY A 89 20.96 -2.73 -1.17
CA GLY A 89 20.91 -2.11 0.15
C GLY A 89 22.09 -1.20 0.47
N VAL A 90 23.02 -1.02 -0.48
CA VAL A 90 24.27 -0.26 -0.30
C VAL A 90 24.36 0.87 -1.32
N THR A 91 24.32 0.55 -2.61
CA THR A 91 24.29 1.55 -3.68
C THR A 91 22.89 2.15 -3.82
N CYS A 92 21.86 1.32 -3.64
CA CYS A 92 20.45 1.70 -3.69
C CYS A 92 19.56 0.73 -2.93
N THR A 93 18.37 1.18 -2.52
CA THR A 93 17.53 0.44 -1.55
C THR A 93 16.20 -0.06 -2.09
N PHE A 94 15.72 0.46 -3.22
CA PHE A 94 14.55 -0.11 -3.88
C PHE A 94 14.63 -0.01 -5.40
N ALA A 95 13.92 -0.92 -6.06
CA ALA A 95 13.63 -0.88 -7.48
C ALA A 95 12.13 -1.08 -7.68
N TYR A 96 11.59 -0.60 -8.79
CA TYR A 96 10.22 -0.87 -9.17
C TYR A 96 10.12 -1.12 -10.67
N ASP A 97 9.10 -1.88 -11.05
CA ASP A 97 8.64 -2.02 -12.42
C ASP A 97 7.20 -1.50 -12.49
N ILE A 98 6.92 -0.67 -13.49
CA ILE A 98 5.55 -0.26 -13.78
C ILE A 98 4.90 -1.38 -14.58
N LEU A 99 3.87 -1.99 -14.02
CA LEU A 99 3.07 -3.00 -14.71
C LEU A 99 2.00 -2.36 -15.60
N GLY A 100 1.43 -1.24 -15.17
CA GLY A 100 0.36 -0.51 -15.85
C GLY A 100 -0.43 0.35 -14.86
N TRP A 101 -1.62 0.76 -15.24
CA TRP A 101 -2.49 1.59 -14.41
C TRP A 101 -3.98 1.40 -14.75
N VAL A 102 -4.87 1.86 -13.90
CA VAL A 102 -6.32 1.99 -14.14
C VAL A 102 -6.73 3.42 -13.85
N THR A 103 -7.78 3.94 -14.51
CA THR A 103 -8.38 5.21 -14.10
C THR A 103 -9.22 5.00 -12.85
N ILE A 104 -9.29 6.04 -12.00
CA ILE A 104 -10.25 6.03 -10.90
C ILE A 104 -11.68 5.99 -11.44
N ASP A 105 -11.96 6.70 -12.54
CA ASP A 105 -13.26 6.75 -13.22
C ASP A 105 -13.77 5.36 -13.62
N ASP A 106 -12.89 4.48 -14.14
CA ASP A 106 -13.24 3.09 -14.46
C ASP A 106 -13.51 2.28 -13.17
N VAL A 107 -12.68 2.46 -12.15
CA VAL A 107 -12.79 1.74 -10.86
C VAL A 107 -14.09 2.08 -10.14
N VAL A 108 -14.44 3.36 -10.05
CA VAL A 108 -15.65 3.85 -9.36
C VAL A 108 -16.91 3.67 -10.22
N GLY A 109 -16.75 3.43 -11.53
CA GLY A 109 -17.82 3.05 -12.45
C GLY A 109 -18.41 4.20 -13.27
N ILE A 110 -17.85 5.41 -13.21
CA ILE A 110 -18.30 6.58 -13.97
C ILE A 110 -18.36 6.28 -15.47
N THR A 111 -17.32 5.66 -16.02
CA THR A 111 -17.26 5.31 -17.45
C THR A 111 -18.23 4.19 -17.84
N ASN A 112 -18.91 3.57 -16.87
CA ASN A 112 -19.93 2.56 -17.09
C ASN A 112 -21.36 3.11 -16.90
N GLU A 113 -21.51 4.34 -16.39
CA GLU A 113 -22.81 4.99 -16.26
C GLU A 113 -23.41 5.34 -17.63
N SER A 114 -24.74 5.27 -17.71
CA SER A 114 -25.47 5.46 -18.96
C SER A 114 -25.67 6.94 -19.26
N LEU A 115 -25.33 7.32 -20.50
CA LEU A 115 -25.63 8.62 -21.10
C LEU A 115 -26.57 8.41 -22.29
N ALA A 116 -27.40 9.40 -22.63
CA ALA A 116 -28.26 9.31 -23.82
C ALA A 116 -27.40 9.08 -25.08
N GLY A 117 -27.41 7.85 -25.60
CA GLY A 117 -26.61 7.44 -26.76
C GLY A 117 -25.27 6.78 -26.44
N GLY A 118 -24.95 6.48 -25.17
CA GLY A 118 -23.69 5.80 -24.82
C GLY A 118 -23.38 5.77 -23.33
N LYS A 119 -22.10 5.97 -23.02
CA LYS A 119 -21.53 6.05 -21.68
C LYS A 119 -20.71 7.33 -21.57
N TYR A 120 -20.50 7.82 -20.36
CA TYR A 120 -19.59 8.95 -20.13
C TYR A 120 -18.15 8.56 -20.47
N ALA A 121 -17.42 9.48 -21.11
CA ALA A 121 -16.03 9.27 -21.47
C ALA A 121 -15.09 9.33 -20.26
N ASN A 122 -15.41 10.18 -19.27
CA ASN A 122 -14.60 10.46 -18.08
C ASN A 122 -15.40 11.22 -17.00
N PHE A 123 -14.78 11.45 -15.84
CA PHE A 123 -15.31 12.22 -14.72
C PHE A 123 -15.75 13.63 -15.09
N THR A 124 -15.01 14.34 -15.95
CA THR A 124 -15.37 15.72 -16.32
C THR A 124 -16.70 15.77 -17.05
N GLU A 125 -16.90 14.91 -18.07
CA GLU A 125 -18.17 14.86 -18.80
C GLU A 125 -19.33 14.45 -17.88
N TRP A 126 -19.09 13.47 -17.00
CA TRP A 126 -20.08 13.03 -16.03
C TRP A 126 -20.48 14.17 -15.08
N CYS A 127 -19.50 14.82 -14.46
CA CYS A 127 -19.72 15.93 -13.51
C CYS A 127 -20.43 17.12 -14.16
N GLU A 128 -20.10 17.46 -15.42
CA GLU A 128 -20.72 18.58 -16.13
C GLU A 128 -22.13 18.30 -16.68
N ALA A 129 -22.50 17.02 -16.83
CA ALA A 129 -23.80 16.65 -17.38
C ALA A 129 -24.98 16.93 -16.44
N ASN A 130 -24.75 16.90 -15.12
CA ASN A 130 -25.76 17.18 -14.11
C ASN A 130 -25.11 17.67 -12.81
N GLU A 131 -25.64 18.75 -12.21
CA GLU A 131 -25.17 19.26 -10.92
C GLU A 131 -25.34 18.25 -9.77
N GLU A 132 -26.22 17.25 -9.93
CA GLU A 132 -26.40 16.15 -8.97
C GLU A 132 -25.31 15.06 -9.08
N ASN A 133 -24.48 15.09 -10.13
CA ASN A 133 -23.38 14.14 -10.32
C ASN A 133 -22.21 14.51 -9.40
N VAL A 134 -22.32 14.07 -8.15
CA VAL A 134 -21.32 14.23 -7.10
C VAL A 134 -20.55 12.93 -6.94
N GLU A 135 -19.23 12.94 -7.11
CA GLU A 135 -18.45 11.71 -6.88
C GLU A 135 -18.42 11.38 -5.39
N PHE A 136 -18.05 12.35 -4.55
CA PHE A 136 -18.03 12.21 -3.11
C PHE A 136 -18.21 13.58 -2.42
N ALA A 137 -19.15 13.64 -1.48
CA ALA A 137 -19.29 14.69 -0.49
C ALA A 137 -19.43 14.03 0.88
N GLY A 138 -18.70 14.52 1.87
CA GLY A 138 -18.73 13.98 3.23
C GLY A 138 -18.36 15.04 4.28
N ASP A 139 -18.73 14.75 5.52
CA ASP A 139 -18.42 15.58 6.68
C ASP A 139 -17.00 15.25 7.17
N ASP A 140 -16.13 16.26 7.21
CA ASP A 140 -14.72 16.12 7.57
C ASP A 140 -14.47 15.87 9.08
N LYS A 141 -15.48 16.10 9.93
CA LYS A 141 -15.44 15.88 11.37
C LYS A 141 -15.98 14.51 11.74
N THR A 142 -17.10 14.11 11.15
CA THR A 142 -17.71 12.80 11.42
C THR A 142 -17.15 11.71 10.51
N GLY A 143 -16.56 12.08 9.37
CA GLY A 143 -16.11 11.16 8.32
C GLY A 143 -17.25 10.37 7.69
N GLU A 144 -18.49 10.85 7.79
CA GLU A 144 -19.66 10.26 7.13
C GLU A 144 -19.82 10.82 5.72
N MET A 145 -20.32 9.99 4.80
CA MET A 145 -20.65 10.42 3.45
C MET A 145 -22.05 11.05 3.43
N GLU A 146 -22.16 12.23 2.84
CA GLU A 146 -23.42 12.98 2.68
C GLU A 146 -24.08 12.71 1.34
N ASN A 147 -23.29 12.67 0.26
CA ASN A 147 -23.76 12.42 -1.10
C ASN A 147 -22.64 11.83 -1.97
N GLY A 148 -23.01 11.10 -3.01
CA GLY A 148 -22.14 10.70 -4.11
C GLY A 148 -22.28 9.25 -4.55
N LEU A 149 -21.24 8.70 -5.19
CA LEU A 149 -21.28 7.35 -5.76
C LEU A 149 -21.37 6.26 -4.69
N ASP A 150 -22.17 5.23 -4.95
CA ASP A 150 -22.28 4.03 -4.10
C ASP A 150 -20.91 3.40 -3.80
N PHE A 151 -19.95 3.55 -4.73
CA PHE A 151 -18.57 3.10 -4.52
C PHE A 151 -17.97 3.66 -3.23
N TRP A 152 -18.27 4.90 -2.84
CA TRP A 152 -17.69 5.58 -1.67
C TRP A 152 -18.51 5.46 -0.37
N LYS A 153 -19.67 4.80 -0.43
CA LYS A 153 -20.59 4.66 0.71
C LYS A 153 -19.98 3.92 1.91
N ASP A 154 -20.19 4.42 3.13
CA ASP A 154 -19.61 3.83 4.35
C ASP A 154 -18.06 3.87 4.34
N PRO A 155 -17.45 5.07 4.32
CA PRO A 155 -15.98 5.23 4.22
C PRO A 155 -15.23 4.74 5.47
N LYS A 156 -15.93 4.56 6.59
CA LYS A 156 -15.39 4.00 7.83
C LYS A 156 -15.59 2.49 7.98
N ASP A 157 -16.30 1.85 7.06
CA ASP A 157 -16.53 0.42 7.10
C ASP A 157 -15.34 -0.34 6.46
N GLU A 158 -14.65 -1.12 7.29
CA GLU A 158 -13.48 -1.91 6.88
C GLU A 158 -13.78 -2.89 5.74
N LYS A 159 -14.97 -3.48 5.73
CA LYS A 159 -15.37 -4.46 4.71
C LYS A 159 -15.62 -3.76 3.36
N ALA A 160 -16.25 -2.59 3.38
CA ALA A 160 -16.43 -1.75 2.21
C ALA A 160 -15.07 -1.29 1.65
N ASN A 161 -14.15 -0.85 2.51
CA ASN A 161 -12.80 -0.42 2.13
C ASN A 161 -11.93 -1.57 1.58
N LEU A 162 -12.04 -2.76 2.15
CA LEU A 162 -11.43 -3.97 1.60
C LEU A 162 -11.99 -4.27 0.20
N ALA A 163 -13.31 -4.18 0.02
CA ALA A 163 -13.94 -4.39 -1.28
C ALA A 163 -13.48 -3.36 -2.34
N ARG A 164 -13.32 -2.08 -1.96
CA ARG A 164 -12.74 -1.03 -2.83
C ARG A 164 -11.34 -1.37 -3.28
N SER A 165 -10.48 -1.79 -2.35
CA SER A 165 -9.09 -2.17 -2.65
C SER A 165 -9.04 -3.36 -3.61
N MET A 166 -9.89 -4.37 -3.38
CA MET A 166 -10.03 -5.52 -4.28
C MET A 166 -10.59 -5.13 -5.65
N LYS A 167 -11.47 -4.12 -5.72
CA LYS A 167 -12.02 -3.63 -6.99
C LYS A 167 -10.94 -3.01 -7.89
N VAL A 168 -9.95 -2.31 -7.33
CA VAL A 168 -8.78 -1.81 -8.08
C VAL A 168 -8.01 -2.96 -8.72
N VAL A 169 -7.69 -3.99 -7.92
CA VAL A 169 -6.98 -5.20 -8.39
C VAL A 169 -7.79 -5.92 -9.47
N GLN A 170 -9.10 -6.08 -9.26
CA GLN A 170 -9.99 -6.70 -10.23
C GLN A 170 -10.03 -5.90 -11.53
N MET A 171 -10.21 -4.58 -11.46
CA MET A 171 -10.29 -3.72 -12.64
C MET A 171 -9.01 -3.79 -13.47
N TYR A 172 -7.85 -3.78 -12.83
CA TYR A 172 -6.57 -3.93 -13.52
C TYR A 172 -6.46 -5.28 -14.25
N ASN A 173 -6.83 -6.38 -13.58
CA ASN A 173 -6.79 -7.71 -14.19
C ASN A 173 -7.81 -7.86 -15.32
N ASP A 174 -9.01 -7.30 -15.18
CA ASP A 174 -10.04 -7.31 -16.23
C ASP A 174 -9.60 -6.48 -17.44
N LEU A 175 -8.94 -5.34 -17.22
CA LEU A 175 -8.35 -4.49 -18.27
C LEU A 175 -7.24 -5.25 -19.03
N VAL A 176 -6.25 -5.80 -18.31
CA VAL A 176 -5.11 -6.50 -18.93
C VAL A 176 -5.54 -7.79 -19.64
N SER A 177 -6.59 -8.46 -19.15
CA SER A 177 -7.13 -9.67 -19.79
C SER A 177 -8.11 -9.39 -20.93
N GLY A 178 -8.46 -8.12 -21.19
CA GLY A 178 -9.43 -7.72 -22.20
C GLY A 178 -10.90 -8.01 -21.85
N LYS A 179 -11.19 -8.39 -20.60
CA LYS A 179 -12.57 -8.49 -20.08
C LYS A 179 -13.22 -7.13 -19.89
N PHE A 180 -12.41 -6.10 -19.68
CA PHE A 180 -12.82 -4.71 -19.63
C PHE A 180 -12.05 -3.90 -20.67
N VAL A 181 -12.74 -2.99 -21.35
CA VAL A 181 -12.16 -2.06 -22.32
C VAL A 181 -12.43 -0.66 -21.81
N SER A 182 -11.37 0.04 -21.41
CA SER A 182 -11.46 1.42 -20.95
C SER A 182 -11.77 2.37 -22.11
N SER A 183 -12.60 3.38 -21.87
CA SER A 183 -12.77 4.52 -22.78
C SER A 183 -11.63 5.54 -22.68
N MET A 184 -10.80 5.44 -21.63
CA MET A 184 -9.78 6.42 -21.28
C MET A 184 -8.35 5.94 -21.54
N ILE A 185 -8.18 4.65 -21.86
CA ILE A 185 -6.89 4.03 -22.14
C ILE A 185 -6.98 3.36 -23.50
N ASP A 186 -6.15 3.79 -24.45
CA ASP A 186 -6.13 3.20 -25.77
C ASP A 186 -5.56 1.77 -25.75
N ALA A 187 -5.99 0.95 -26.72
CA ALA A 187 -5.61 -0.46 -26.78
C ALA A 187 -4.09 -0.67 -26.99
N GLU A 188 -3.39 0.28 -27.62
CA GLU A 188 -1.93 0.18 -27.82
C GLU A 188 -1.18 0.38 -26.49
N THR A 189 -1.69 1.27 -25.64
CA THR A 189 -1.20 1.46 -24.27
C THR A 189 -1.48 0.23 -23.41
N VAL A 190 -2.70 -0.32 -23.43
CA VAL A 190 -3.04 -1.56 -22.69
C VAL A 190 -2.17 -2.74 -23.13
N ALA A 191 -1.84 -2.84 -24.43
CA ALA A 191 -0.97 -3.88 -24.95
C ALA A 191 0.46 -3.87 -24.37
N LYS A 192 0.89 -2.75 -23.74
CA LYS A 192 2.18 -2.63 -23.05
C LYS A 192 2.09 -2.99 -21.57
N PHE A 193 0.88 -3.16 -21.02
CA PHE A 193 0.70 -3.53 -19.62
C PHE A 193 1.10 -4.99 -19.39
N LYS A 194 1.53 -5.28 -18.16
CA LYS A 194 1.97 -6.61 -17.74
C LYS A 194 0.97 -7.20 -16.75
N PRO A 195 0.70 -8.51 -16.78
CA PRO A 195 -0.14 -9.14 -15.76
C PRO A 195 0.36 -8.87 -14.34
N LEU A 196 -0.57 -8.63 -13.41
CA LEU A 196 -0.25 -8.53 -11.99
C LEU A 196 0.05 -9.94 -11.45
N PRO A 197 1.24 -10.20 -10.88
CA PRO A 197 1.55 -11.50 -10.28
C PRO A 197 0.65 -11.78 -9.08
N THR A 198 0.25 -13.02 -8.88
CA THR A 198 -0.52 -13.43 -7.69
C THR A 198 0.32 -13.29 -6.40
N PRO A 199 -0.32 -13.12 -5.22
CA PRO A 199 0.40 -13.10 -3.94
C PRO A 199 1.29 -14.31 -3.72
N GLU A 200 0.87 -15.50 -4.18
CA GLU A 200 1.62 -16.75 -4.10
C GLU A 200 2.85 -16.75 -5.01
N GLU A 201 2.71 -16.29 -6.27
CA GLU A 201 3.83 -16.15 -7.20
C GLU A 201 4.88 -15.15 -6.70
N MET A 202 4.43 -14.06 -6.06
CA MET A 202 5.34 -13.10 -5.44
C MET A 202 6.00 -13.69 -4.19
N ALA A 203 5.25 -14.40 -3.36
CA ALA A 203 5.80 -15.03 -2.15
C ALA A 203 6.89 -16.05 -2.50
N ALA A 204 6.71 -16.80 -3.59
CA ALA A 204 7.69 -17.76 -4.08
C ALA A 204 8.99 -17.11 -4.63
N LYS A 205 8.92 -15.86 -5.09
CA LYS A 205 10.09 -15.10 -5.60
C LYS A 205 10.84 -14.35 -4.51
N ASN A 206 10.18 -14.07 -3.38
CA ASN A 206 10.78 -13.35 -2.26
C ASN A 206 11.62 -14.29 -1.37
N PRO A 207 12.70 -13.77 -0.72
CA PRO A 207 13.44 -14.51 0.30
C PRO A 207 12.53 -15.01 1.41
N LYS A 208 12.89 -16.08 2.13
CA LYS A 208 12.03 -16.59 3.21
C LYS A 208 11.87 -15.55 4.31
N CYS A 209 10.73 -15.56 5.00
CA CYS A 209 10.45 -14.50 5.98
C CYS A 209 11.48 -14.45 7.13
N TYR A 210 11.96 -15.60 7.59
CA TYR A 210 13.01 -15.68 8.60
C TYR A 210 14.38 -15.19 8.10
N GLU A 211 14.59 -15.08 6.78
CA GLU A 211 15.81 -14.49 6.20
C GLU A 211 15.76 -12.96 6.22
N SER A 212 14.56 -12.38 6.20
CA SER A 212 14.35 -10.93 6.21
C SER A 212 14.11 -10.37 7.61
N LEU A 213 13.46 -11.13 8.50
CA LEU A 213 13.01 -10.64 9.81
C LEU A 213 13.36 -11.63 10.93
N LYS A 214 14.12 -11.14 11.92
CA LYS A 214 14.53 -11.94 13.09
C LYS A 214 13.35 -12.43 13.95
N SER A 215 12.25 -11.67 13.99
CA SER A 215 11.02 -12.04 14.70
C SER A 215 10.26 -13.20 14.08
N CYS A 216 10.64 -13.64 12.88
CA CYS A 216 10.00 -14.70 12.10
C CYS A 216 10.65 -16.08 12.29
N THR A 217 11.60 -16.24 13.22
CA THR A 217 12.23 -17.54 13.49
C THR A 217 11.23 -18.62 13.90
N GLY A 218 10.15 -18.24 14.59
CA GLY A 218 9.06 -19.13 14.99
C GLY A 218 7.97 -19.39 13.94
N GLY A 219 8.07 -18.79 12.75
CA GLY A 219 7.08 -18.95 11.68
C GLY A 219 6.52 -17.62 11.16
N CYS A 220 6.69 -17.36 9.86
CA CYS A 220 6.02 -16.28 9.15
C CYS A 220 5.67 -16.67 7.71
N ALA A 221 4.73 -15.94 7.12
CA ALA A 221 4.26 -16.13 5.75
C ALA A 221 4.06 -14.78 5.04
N ARG A 222 4.07 -14.80 3.71
CA ARG A 222 3.60 -13.69 2.86
C ARG A 222 2.29 -14.09 2.23
N LYS A 223 1.22 -13.35 2.55
CA LYS A 223 -0.16 -13.73 2.16
C LYS A 223 -0.83 -12.70 1.23
N SER A 224 -0.34 -11.46 1.17
CA SER A 224 -1.00 -10.35 0.47
C SER A 224 -0.10 -9.70 -0.59
N TYR A 225 -0.66 -8.79 -1.40
CA TYR A 225 0.10 -8.05 -2.40
C TYR A 225 1.22 -7.16 -1.82
N SER A 226 1.15 -6.76 -0.55
CA SER A 226 2.22 -5.99 0.09
C SER A 226 3.48 -6.82 0.38
N GLN A 227 3.35 -8.15 0.35
CA GLN A 227 4.46 -9.10 0.54
C GLN A 227 5.23 -8.90 1.86
N LEU A 228 4.58 -8.27 2.84
CA LEU A 228 5.10 -8.18 4.19
C LEU A 228 4.96 -9.51 4.91
N CYS A 229 5.97 -9.85 5.70
CA CYS A 229 5.98 -11.05 6.51
C CYS A 229 5.06 -10.88 7.71
N THR A 230 4.07 -11.75 7.80
CA THR A 230 3.16 -11.82 8.93
C THR A 230 3.39 -13.12 9.68
N ARG A 231 3.32 -13.07 11.02
CA ARG A 231 3.42 -14.27 11.84
C ARG A 231 2.31 -15.25 11.49
N CYS A 232 2.62 -16.53 11.61
CA CYS A 232 1.70 -17.61 11.33
C CYS A 232 1.99 -18.79 12.26
N THR A 233 1.03 -19.70 12.36
CA THR A 233 1.18 -20.93 13.13
C THR A 233 1.90 -21.99 12.30
N ALA A 234 2.88 -22.68 12.88
CA ALA A 234 3.55 -23.80 12.22
C ALA A 234 2.54 -24.84 11.71
N GLY A 235 2.63 -25.19 10.43
CA GLY A 235 1.69 -26.07 9.74
C GLY A 235 0.60 -25.35 8.93
N GLU A 236 0.43 -24.03 9.10
CA GLU A 236 -0.35 -23.24 8.14
C GLU A 236 0.33 -23.23 6.75
N SER A 237 -0.49 -23.16 5.70
CA SER A 237 0.01 -23.04 4.33
C SER A 237 0.88 -21.79 4.17
N GLY A 238 2.09 -21.99 3.64
CA GLY A 238 3.08 -20.92 3.43
C GLY A 238 3.75 -20.41 4.71
N CYS A 239 3.51 -21.04 5.86
CA CYS A 239 4.17 -20.69 7.11
C CYS A 239 5.53 -21.36 7.23
N GLU A 240 6.59 -20.57 7.18
CA GLU A 240 7.95 -21.07 7.15
C GLU A 240 8.69 -20.69 8.43
N VAL A 241 9.23 -21.71 9.09
CA VAL A 241 10.04 -21.61 10.32
C VAL A 241 11.51 -21.58 9.92
N ALA A 242 12.32 -20.85 10.68
CA ALA A 242 13.76 -20.80 10.42
C ALA A 242 14.40 -22.18 10.46
N ASP A 243 15.27 -22.44 9.49
CA ASP A 243 16.20 -23.56 9.57
C ASP A 243 17.13 -23.34 10.78
N SER A 244 17.41 -24.40 11.54
CA SER A 244 18.27 -24.34 12.73
C SER A 244 19.71 -23.95 12.41
N SER A 245 20.13 -24.07 11.14
CA SER A 245 21.44 -23.64 10.64
C SER A 245 21.49 -22.19 10.17
N PHE A 246 20.34 -21.51 10.01
CA PHE A 246 20.33 -20.12 9.55
C PHE A 246 20.83 -19.17 10.64
N SER A 247 21.72 -18.27 10.27
CA SER A 247 22.13 -17.15 11.11
C SER A 247 22.13 -15.86 10.31
N PHE A 248 21.71 -14.77 10.96
CA PHE A 248 21.74 -13.45 10.33
C PHE A 248 23.19 -13.01 10.10
N PRO A 249 23.46 -12.30 9.00
CA PRO A 249 24.76 -11.68 8.80
C PRO A 249 25.02 -10.64 9.90
N VAL A 250 26.28 -10.53 10.31
CA VAL A 250 26.73 -9.46 11.20
C VAL A 250 26.95 -8.21 10.35
N LEU A 251 26.15 -7.17 10.59
CA LEU A 251 26.27 -5.88 9.90
C LEU A 251 27.23 -4.95 10.66
N ALA A 252 27.97 -4.13 9.92
CA ALA A 252 28.78 -3.07 10.50
C ALA A 252 27.86 -1.99 11.10
N LYS A 253 28.22 -1.48 12.28
CA LYS A 253 27.52 -0.35 12.90
C LYS A 253 27.91 0.94 12.15
N ALA A 254 26.94 1.79 11.85
CA ALA A 254 27.21 3.11 11.31
C ALA A 254 27.93 3.98 12.36
N GLU A 255 29.01 4.63 11.96
CA GLU A 255 29.74 5.58 12.80
C GLU A 255 28.96 6.90 12.89
N THR A 256 29.08 7.61 14.03
CA THR A 256 28.37 8.86 14.30
C THR A 256 29.18 9.71 15.27
N GLU A 257 29.18 11.02 15.05
CA GLU A 257 29.76 12.02 15.97
C GLU A 257 28.74 12.52 16.99
N LYS A 258 27.44 12.25 16.76
CA LYS A 258 26.34 12.57 17.67
C LYS A 258 26.38 11.74 18.95
N SER A 259 26.01 12.38 20.06
CA SER A 259 25.75 11.70 21.33
C SER A 259 24.49 10.83 21.27
N GLU A 260 24.34 9.89 22.21
CA GLU A 260 23.13 9.03 22.26
C GLU A 260 21.84 9.85 22.43
N ASP A 261 21.89 10.96 23.18
CA ASP A 261 20.75 11.86 23.37
C ASP A 261 20.35 12.60 22.09
N GLU A 262 21.30 12.91 21.20
CA GLU A 262 21.05 13.54 19.89
C GLU A 262 20.51 12.55 18.83
N LEU A 263 20.62 11.25 19.10
CA LEU A 263 20.13 10.17 18.26
C LEU A 263 18.74 9.66 18.69
N ASP A 264 18.15 10.26 19.74
CA ASP A 264 16.78 9.96 20.15
C ASP A 264 15.76 10.67 19.25
N PHE A 265 15.52 10.06 18.10
CA PHE A 265 14.54 10.46 17.09
C PHE A 265 13.08 10.38 17.56
N ASN A 266 12.83 9.90 18.77
CA ASN A 266 11.47 9.79 19.31
C ASN A 266 10.89 11.16 19.74
N SER A 267 11.74 12.20 19.79
CA SER A 267 11.37 13.56 20.23
C SER A 267 10.94 14.50 19.08
N THR A 268 11.34 14.22 17.83
CA THR A 268 11.21 15.19 16.71
C THR A 268 9.97 14.97 15.83
N ILE A 269 9.15 13.95 16.10
CA ILE A 269 7.82 13.81 15.49
C ILE A 269 6.88 14.85 16.12
N GLY A 270 6.90 16.05 15.55
CA GLY A 270 5.94 17.10 15.84
C GLY A 270 4.52 16.54 15.79
N SER A 271 3.84 16.61 16.93
CA SER A 271 2.42 16.28 17.11
C SER A 271 1.57 17.07 16.13
N SER A 272 1.35 16.50 14.94
CA SER A 272 0.21 16.84 14.10
C SER A 272 -0.91 15.93 14.59
N SER A 273 -1.89 16.54 15.26
CA SER A 273 -3.02 15.88 15.90
C SER A 273 -3.66 14.85 14.95
N GLY A 274 -3.54 13.59 15.33
CA GLY A 274 -3.87 12.40 14.54
C GLY A 274 -3.09 11.23 15.12
N SER A 275 -3.43 10.89 16.36
CA SER A 275 -2.84 9.78 17.12
C SER A 275 -2.97 8.47 16.35
N ASP A 276 -1.84 7.95 15.86
CA ASP A 276 -1.59 6.53 15.60
C ASP A 276 -0.07 6.28 15.57
N SER A 277 0.57 6.41 16.73
CA SER A 277 1.87 5.83 17.01
C SER A 277 1.67 4.51 17.77
N SER A 278 1.18 3.49 17.08
CA SER A 278 1.40 2.11 17.52
C SER A 278 2.79 1.70 17.03
N SER A 279 3.80 2.04 17.83
CA SER A 279 5.07 1.32 17.81
C SER A 279 4.75 -0.15 18.07
N SER A 280 4.73 -0.94 17.00
CA SER A 280 4.62 -2.39 17.12
C SER A 280 5.99 -2.92 17.54
N SER A 281 6.36 -2.65 18.78
CA SER A 281 7.19 -3.57 19.55
C SER A 281 6.44 -4.88 19.50
N ILE A 282 6.97 -5.82 18.72
CA ILE A 282 6.56 -7.21 18.80
C ILE A 282 7.03 -7.70 20.18
N GLY A 283 6.21 -7.41 21.20
CA GLY A 283 6.37 -7.84 22.58
C GLY A 283 5.78 -9.24 22.73
N ASP A 284 6.53 -10.09 23.40
CA ASP A 284 6.11 -11.40 23.88
C ASP A 284 5.03 -11.23 24.96
N ASP A 285 3.76 -11.32 24.57
CA ASP A 285 2.69 -11.58 25.54
C ASP A 285 1.73 -12.60 24.96
N ASN A 286 1.73 -13.76 25.61
CA ASN A 286 0.94 -14.94 25.28
C ASN A 286 -0.26 -14.95 26.25
N PRO A 287 -1.52 -14.68 25.82
CA PRO A 287 -2.66 -14.93 26.69
C PRO A 287 -3.05 -16.40 26.59
N ALA A 288 -2.99 -17.10 27.72
CA ALA A 288 -3.47 -18.47 27.88
C ALA A 288 -4.94 -18.64 27.40
N PRO A 289 -5.32 -19.82 26.88
CA PRO A 289 -6.66 -20.04 26.34
C PRO A 289 -7.70 -20.14 27.46
N ALA A 290 -8.70 -19.26 27.44
CA ALA A 290 -9.92 -19.40 28.25
C ALA A 290 -11.01 -20.14 27.42
N PRO A 291 -11.86 -20.97 28.07
CA PRO A 291 -12.58 -22.05 27.41
C PRO A 291 -13.76 -21.59 26.54
N SER A 292 -13.91 -22.27 25.41
CA SER A 292 -15.01 -22.10 24.45
C SER A 292 -16.36 -22.45 25.05
N ALA A 293 -17.30 -21.50 25.02
CA ALA A 293 -18.73 -21.80 25.09
C ALA A 293 -19.24 -22.06 23.67
N ALA A 294 -19.56 -23.33 23.40
CA ALA A 294 -20.24 -23.75 22.19
C ALA A 294 -21.62 -23.10 22.10
N SER A 295 -21.94 -22.53 20.94
CA SER A 295 -23.33 -22.35 20.52
C SER A 295 -23.46 -22.78 19.07
N SER A 296 -24.12 -23.91 18.91
CA SER A 296 -24.36 -24.66 17.69
C SER A 296 -25.36 -23.94 16.79
N LEU A 297 -24.93 -23.49 15.60
CA LEU A 297 -25.85 -23.21 14.51
C LEU A 297 -25.82 -24.37 13.51
N GLN A 298 -26.93 -25.11 13.46
CA GLN A 298 -27.17 -26.19 12.51
C GLN A 298 -27.32 -25.62 11.10
N LEU A 299 -26.45 -26.06 10.18
CA LEU A 299 -26.58 -25.81 8.75
C LEU A 299 -27.59 -26.83 8.19
N VAL A 300 -28.79 -26.38 7.79
CA VAL A 300 -29.74 -27.21 7.05
C VAL A 300 -29.31 -27.24 5.59
N LEU A 301 -28.72 -28.36 5.18
CA LEU A 301 -28.44 -28.70 3.79
C LEU A 301 -29.75 -29.10 3.08
N ALA A 302 -30.32 -28.20 2.29
CA ALA A 302 -31.36 -28.55 1.34
C ALA A 302 -30.70 -29.06 0.05
N SER A 303 -30.78 -30.37 -0.15
CA SER A 303 -30.35 -31.06 -1.37
C SER A 303 -31.44 -30.94 -2.43
N ALA A 304 -31.16 -30.31 -3.57
CA ALA A 304 -32.01 -30.39 -4.75
C ALA A 304 -31.31 -31.28 -5.79
N VAL A 305 -31.69 -32.57 -5.79
CA VAL A 305 -31.46 -33.49 -6.89
C VAL A 305 -32.53 -33.23 -7.94
N SER A 306 -32.14 -33.05 -9.19
CA SER A 306 -33.00 -33.34 -10.34
C SER A 306 -32.14 -33.82 -11.50
N VAL A 307 -32.20 -35.12 -11.74
CA VAL A 307 -31.83 -35.78 -12.99
C VAL A 307 -33.12 -35.94 -13.80
N VAL A 308 -33.04 -35.76 -15.11
CA VAL A 308 -33.58 -36.63 -16.20
C VAL A 308 -33.78 -35.75 -17.46
N VAL A 309 -32.84 -35.83 -18.42
CA VAL A 309 -32.89 -36.51 -19.74
C VAL A 309 -33.63 -35.74 -20.84
N GLY A 310 -32.93 -35.50 -21.95
CA GLY A 310 -33.52 -35.15 -23.25
C GLY A 310 -32.44 -34.90 -24.31
N ALA A 311 -32.19 -35.90 -25.14
CA ALA A 311 -31.21 -35.91 -26.23
C ALA A 311 -31.61 -35.04 -27.45
N LEU A 312 -30.63 -34.75 -28.32
CA LEU A 312 -30.64 -34.67 -29.81
C LEU A 312 -29.56 -33.64 -30.24
N ALA A 313 -28.37 -34.06 -30.69
CA ALA A 313 -28.05 -34.38 -32.09
C ALA A 313 -28.29 -33.21 -33.05
N PHE A 314 -27.26 -32.39 -33.29
CA PHE A 314 -26.58 -32.12 -34.57
C PHE A 314 -25.41 -31.16 -34.31
#